data_AF-A0A1Q9EQX1-F1
#
_entry.id   AF-A0A1Q9EQX1-F1
#
_cell.length_a   1.000
_cell.length_b   1.000
_cell.length_c   1.000
_cell.angle_alpha   90.00
_cell.angle_beta   90.00
_cell.angle_gamma   90.00
#
_symmetry.space_group_name_H-M   'P 1'
#
loop_
_entity.id
_entity.type
_entity.pdbx_description
1 polymer ?
#
loop_
_entity_poly.entity_id
_entity_poly.type
_entity_poly.pdbx_seq_one_letter_code
_entity_poly.pdbx_strand_id
1 'polypeptide(L)'
;MLASPSSTRIGQSFTGTRGEPPPNAMSHRKFERPRHGSLGFLPRKRTRHHHGKIKSFPKDDASKKPHLTAFMSYKAGMTHIVRDIDRPGSKLHKKEIVEPVTVLESPPMIVVGFVGYVETPRGLRALTSVWAGHLSEECKRRFYKTWHTSKQKAFTKYQKRQSKQKQQ
;
A
#
# COMPACT_ATOMS: atom_id res chain seq x y z
N MET A 1 42.79 43.64 -51.14
CA MET A 1 42.19 42.93 -52.29
C MET A 1 40.71 42.72 -51.95
N LEU A 2 39.83 43.55 -52.54
CA LEU A 2 38.80 43.18 -53.54
C LEU A 2 37.58 42.51 -52.87
N ALA A 3 36.32 42.97 -52.99
CA ALA A 3 35.72 43.99 -53.84
C ALA A 3 34.34 44.44 -53.28
N SER A 4 33.94 45.67 -53.63
CA SER A 4 32.57 46.21 -53.62
C SER A 4 31.77 45.66 -54.84
N PRO A 5 30.59 46.21 -55.24
CA PRO A 5 29.25 46.29 -54.62
C PRO A 5 28.12 45.86 -55.61
N SER A 6 26.87 46.28 -55.35
CA SER A 6 25.68 46.41 -56.25
C SER A 6 24.76 45.17 -56.35
N SER A 7 23.55 45.22 -55.76
CA SER A 7 22.27 45.75 -56.30
C SER A 7 21.68 44.89 -57.42
N THR A 8 20.54 44.23 -57.16
CA THR A 8 19.33 44.22 -58.02
C THR A 8 18.15 43.59 -57.26
N ARG A 9 16.96 44.19 -57.47
CA ARG A 9 15.62 43.91 -56.93
C ARG A 9 15.10 42.49 -57.23
N ILE A 10 14.11 42.05 -56.44
CA ILE A 10 12.78 41.47 -56.79
C ILE A 10 12.15 41.15 -55.41
N GLY A 11 11.08 41.77 -54.93
CA GLY A 11 9.77 41.84 -55.56
C GLY A 11 8.96 40.59 -55.20
N GLN A 12 8.34 40.54 -54.01
CA GLN A 12 7.08 39.81 -53.81
C GLN A 12 6.35 40.38 -52.59
N SER A 13 5.38 41.23 -52.92
CA SER A 13 4.24 41.57 -52.10
C SER A 13 3.45 40.31 -51.75
N PHE A 14 3.38 39.98 -50.46
CA PHE A 14 2.32 39.12 -49.93
C PHE A 14 1.36 39.99 -49.11
N THR A 15 0.44 40.66 -49.82
CA THR A 15 -0.85 41.03 -49.24
C THR A 15 -1.65 39.75 -49.07
N GLY A 16 -1.33 38.99 -48.02
CA GLY A 16 -2.08 37.83 -47.57
C GLY A 16 -2.67 38.18 -46.21
N THR A 17 -3.98 38.11 -46.12
CA THR A 17 -4.83 38.36 -44.96
C THR A 17 -4.16 38.03 -43.61
N ARG A 18 -4.33 38.90 -42.60
CA ARG A 18 -4.23 38.50 -41.19
C ARG A 18 -5.34 37.48 -40.94
N GLY A 19 -5.13 36.25 -41.37
CA GLY A 19 -5.97 35.14 -40.99
C GLY A 19 -5.84 35.00 -39.49
N GLU A 20 -6.92 35.26 -38.76
CA GLU A 20 -6.98 34.87 -37.36
C GLU A 20 -6.57 33.40 -37.27
N PRO A 21 -5.65 33.04 -36.36
CA PRO A 21 -5.30 31.64 -36.18
C PRO A 21 -6.61 30.88 -35.88
N PRO A 22 -6.85 29.72 -36.48
CA PRO A 22 -8.05 28.95 -36.20
C PRO A 22 -8.17 28.77 -34.68
N PRO A 23 -9.37 28.91 -34.08
CA PRO A 23 -9.54 29.08 -32.63
C PRO A 23 -9.05 27.91 -31.75
N ASN A 24 -8.44 26.87 -32.34
CA ASN A 24 -7.98 25.66 -31.69
C ASN A 24 -6.58 25.19 -32.16
N ALA A 25 -5.68 26.09 -32.56
CA ALA A 25 -4.27 25.72 -32.79
C ALA A 25 -3.51 25.54 -31.45
N MET A 26 -3.77 24.44 -30.74
CA MET A 26 -3.04 24.11 -29.51
C MET A 26 -1.57 23.80 -29.85
N SER A 27 -0.68 24.74 -29.54
CA SER A 27 0.77 24.53 -29.69
C SER A 27 1.22 23.37 -28.80
N HIS A 28 1.98 22.44 -29.34
CA HIS A 28 2.55 21.35 -28.54
C HIS A 28 3.55 21.91 -27.52
N ARG A 29 3.80 21.14 -26.46
CA ARG A 29 4.78 21.53 -25.45
C ARG A 29 6.17 21.65 -26.08
N LYS A 30 6.90 22.74 -25.77
CA LYS A 30 8.23 23.04 -26.37
C LYS A 30 9.31 21.99 -26.07
N PHE A 31 9.33 21.45 -24.85
CA PHE A 31 10.23 20.38 -24.43
C PHE A 31 9.47 19.34 -23.63
N GLU A 32 9.65 18.07 -23.95
CA GLU A 32 9.05 16.97 -23.23
C GLU A 32 9.60 16.89 -21.79
N ARG A 33 8.76 16.44 -20.86
CA ARG A 33 9.21 16.01 -19.53
C ARG A 33 8.25 14.94 -19.01
N PRO A 34 8.72 13.99 -18.18
CA PRO A 34 7.85 13.06 -17.49
C PRO A 34 6.77 13.78 -16.69
N ARG A 35 5.61 13.13 -16.54
CA ARG A 35 4.54 13.68 -15.71
C ARG A 35 5.00 13.78 -14.25
N HIS A 36 4.56 14.84 -13.55
CA HIS A 36 4.77 14.96 -12.11
C HIS A 36 3.84 14.01 -11.32
N GLY A 37 4.46 12.99 -10.72
CA GLY A 37 3.80 12.04 -9.83
C GLY A 37 3.07 10.92 -10.56
N SER A 38 3.00 9.77 -9.90
CA SER A 38 2.30 8.59 -10.42
C SER A 38 0.79 8.71 -10.25
N LEU A 39 0.05 8.37 -11.32
CA LEU A 39 -1.41 8.34 -11.34
C LEU A 39 -2.00 7.20 -10.51
N GLY A 40 -1.24 6.12 -10.25
CA GLY A 40 -1.69 4.98 -9.46
C GLY A 40 -1.93 5.27 -7.98
N PHE A 41 -1.43 6.41 -7.48
CA PHE A 41 -1.64 6.86 -6.09
C PHE A 41 -2.71 7.96 -5.98
N LEU A 42 -3.45 8.22 -7.06
CA LEU A 42 -4.62 9.09 -7.03
C LEU A 42 -5.89 8.27 -6.72
N PRO A 43 -6.87 8.84 -6.02
CA PRO A 43 -6.87 10.16 -5.40
C PRO A 43 -6.03 10.22 -4.11
N ARG A 44 -5.23 11.29 -3.95
CA ARG A 44 -4.42 11.54 -2.74
C ARG A 44 -5.30 12.04 -1.59
N LYS A 45 -6.12 11.14 -1.03
CA LYS A 45 -7.01 11.40 0.11
C LYS A 45 -6.51 10.66 1.35
N ARG A 46 -6.94 11.10 2.54
CA ARG A 46 -6.65 10.40 3.79
C ARG A 46 -7.23 8.98 3.74
N THR A 47 -6.46 7.99 4.17
CA THR A 47 -6.90 6.60 4.20
C THR A 47 -8.02 6.42 5.22
N ARG A 48 -8.99 5.55 4.90
CA ARG A 48 -10.00 5.09 5.86
C ARG A 48 -9.46 3.99 6.79
N HIS A 49 -8.39 3.32 6.36
CA HIS A 49 -7.75 2.25 7.11
C HIS A 49 -6.65 2.84 8.00
N HIS A 50 -6.75 2.60 9.31
CA HIS A 50 -5.73 2.98 10.29
C HIS A 50 -4.59 1.97 10.37
N HIS A 51 -4.88 0.69 10.13
CA HIS A 51 -3.88 -0.37 9.98
C HIS A 51 -3.73 -0.73 8.49
N GLY A 52 -2.60 -1.37 8.15
CA GLY A 52 -2.37 -1.90 6.81
C GLY A 52 -3.43 -2.94 6.44
N LYS A 53 -4.21 -2.68 5.40
CA LYS A 53 -5.16 -3.65 4.85
C LYS A 53 -4.47 -4.50 3.78
N ILE A 54 -4.32 -5.79 4.05
CA ILE A 54 -3.83 -6.76 3.07
C ILE A 54 -4.95 -7.03 2.07
N LYS A 55 -4.72 -6.71 0.79
CA LYS A 55 -5.69 -6.96 -0.30
C LYS A 55 -5.45 -8.29 -1.00
N SER A 56 -4.21 -8.77 -0.97
CA SER A 56 -3.77 -10.01 -1.60
C SER A 56 -2.76 -10.66 -0.67
N PHE A 57 -3.02 -11.91 -0.32
CA PHE A 57 -2.07 -12.75 0.39
C PHE A 57 -1.12 -13.42 -0.61
N PRO A 58 0.02 -13.96 -0.15
CA PRO A 58 0.87 -14.82 -0.98
C PRO A 58 0.06 -15.97 -1.60
N LYS A 59 0.49 -16.46 -2.77
CA LYS A 59 -0.14 -17.61 -3.41
C LYS A 59 0.01 -18.84 -2.53
N ASP A 60 -1.07 -19.61 -2.42
CA ASP A 60 -1.10 -20.83 -1.62
C ASP A 60 -0.29 -21.94 -2.29
N ASP A 61 0.37 -22.75 -1.46
CA ASP A 61 1.21 -23.88 -1.86
C ASP A 61 0.93 -25.05 -0.93
N ALA A 62 0.10 -25.98 -1.41
CA ALA A 62 -0.38 -27.13 -0.65
C ALA A 62 0.74 -28.12 -0.25
N SER A 63 1.94 -28.01 -0.84
CA SER A 63 3.08 -28.86 -0.45
C SER A 63 3.65 -28.50 0.91
N LYS A 64 3.46 -27.24 1.36
CA LYS A 64 3.99 -26.74 2.63
C LYS A 64 2.97 -26.91 3.74
N LYS A 65 3.46 -27.06 4.97
CA LYS A 65 2.60 -27.06 6.16
C LYS A 65 1.89 -25.70 6.31
N PRO A 66 0.67 -25.67 6.88
CA PRO A 66 -0.03 -24.42 7.15
C PRO A 66 0.82 -23.47 7.98
N HIS A 67 0.97 -22.23 7.51
CA HIS A 67 1.73 -21.17 8.18
C HIS A 67 0.96 -19.85 8.13
N LEU A 68 1.22 -18.97 9.10
CA LEU A 68 0.62 -17.64 9.12
C LEU A 68 1.31 -16.75 8.09
N THR A 69 0.51 -15.99 7.34
CA THR A 69 1.00 -15.19 6.20
C THR A 69 1.37 -13.76 6.58
N ALA A 70 0.90 -13.27 7.72
CA ALA A 70 1.07 -11.88 8.13
C ALA A 70 1.16 -11.74 9.65
N PHE A 71 1.82 -10.67 10.08
CA PHE A 71 2.00 -10.31 11.48
C PHE A 71 1.76 -8.80 11.68
N MET A 72 1.28 -8.42 12.87
CA MET A 72 1.13 -7.00 13.25
C MET A 72 2.30 -6.56 14.13
N SER A 73 2.98 -5.51 13.72
CA SER A 73 4.09 -4.92 14.47
C SER A 73 3.92 -3.41 14.60
N TYR A 74 4.60 -2.83 15.58
CA TYR A 74 4.60 -1.40 15.88
C TYR A 74 5.99 -0.81 15.63
N LYS A 75 6.06 0.35 14.98
CA LYS A 75 7.34 1.00 14.71
C LYS A 75 7.91 1.56 16.03
N ALA A 76 9.05 1.03 16.47
CA ALA A 76 9.73 1.48 17.69
C ALA A 76 10.75 2.58 17.39
N GLY A 77 11.55 2.41 16.34
CA GLY A 77 12.62 3.36 16.02
C GLY A 77 13.42 2.98 14.78
N MET A 78 14.49 3.72 14.52
CA MET A 78 15.45 3.44 13.46
C MET A 78 16.86 3.55 14.01
N THR A 79 17.74 2.65 13.58
CA THR A 79 19.16 2.61 13.92
C THR A 79 19.96 2.28 12.67
N HIS A 80 21.28 2.18 12.77
CA HIS A 80 22.14 1.68 11.69
C HIS A 80 22.89 0.45 12.17
N ILE A 81 23.16 -0.48 11.26
CA ILE A 81 23.92 -1.70 11.53
C ILE A 81 25.16 -1.70 10.63
N VAL A 82 26.29 -2.11 11.19
CA VAL A 82 27.49 -2.47 10.43
C VAL A 82 27.39 -3.95 10.10
N ARG A 83 27.44 -4.32 8.82
CA ARG A 83 27.46 -5.72 8.39
C ARG A 83 28.52 -5.95 7.31
N ASP A 84 29.07 -7.16 7.30
CA ASP A 84 29.88 -7.63 6.20
C ASP A 84 28.99 -8.04 5.02
N ILE A 85 29.31 -7.54 3.82
CA ILE A 85 28.61 -7.93 2.60
C ILE A 85 29.31 -9.10 1.92
N ASP A 86 28.67 -10.28 2.01
CA ASP A 86 29.01 -11.44 1.20
C ASP A 86 28.10 -11.56 -0.02
N ARG A 87 28.37 -10.71 -1.03
CA ARG A 87 27.69 -10.78 -2.33
C ARG A 87 28.72 -10.77 -3.48
N PRO A 88 29.07 -11.93 -4.05
CA PRO A 88 30.05 -12.00 -5.14
C PRO A 88 29.57 -11.19 -6.35
N GLY A 89 30.50 -10.45 -6.98
CA GLY A 89 30.21 -9.55 -8.09
C GLY A 89 29.81 -8.11 -7.68
N SER A 90 29.63 -7.84 -6.39
CA SER A 90 29.48 -6.46 -5.88
C SER A 90 30.83 -5.79 -5.69
N LYS A 91 30.95 -4.49 -5.99
CA LYS A 91 32.13 -3.65 -5.65
C LYS A 91 32.43 -3.62 -4.14
N LEU A 92 31.44 -3.99 -3.35
CA LEU A 92 31.42 -3.92 -1.89
C LEU A 92 31.58 -5.29 -1.22
N HIS A 93 31.94 -6.33 -1.98
CA HIS A 93 32.18 -7.66 -1.46
C HIS A 93 33.33 -7.66 -0.45
N LYS A 94 33.14 -8.32 0.71
CA LYS A 94 34.09 -8.40 1.83
C LYS A 94 34.49 -7.04 2.42
N LYS A 95 33.58 -6.07 2.37
CA LYS A 95 33.72 -4.78 3.05
C LYS A 95 32.58 -4.58 4.04
N GLU A 96 32.90 -3.91 5.14
CA GLU A 96 31.94 -3.46 6.14
C GLU A 96 31.13 -2.29 5.60
N ILE A 97 29.81 -2.38 5.72
CA ILE A 97 28.87 -1.31 5.30
C ILE A 97 27.90 -1.00 6.41
N VAL A 98 27.60 0.29 6.54
CA VAL A 98 26.58 0.83 7.42
C VAL A 98 25.24 0.89 6.66
N GLU A 99 24.26 0.09 7.09
CA GLU A 99 22.90 0.09 6.53
C GLU A 99 21.89 0.65 7.55
N PRO A 100 20.97 1.54 7.14
CA PRO A 100 19.90 2.00 8.01
C PRO A 100 18.85 0.90 8.18
N VAL A 101 18.44 0.64 9.43
CA VAL A 101 17.43 -0.35 9.79
C VAL A 101 16.29 0.28 10.57
N THR A 102 15.11 -0.33 10.49
CA THR A 102 13.94 0.04 11.30
C THR A 102 13.62 -1.08 12.27
N VAL A 103 13.51 -0.74 13.55
CA VAL A 103 13.13 -1.69 14.61
C VAL A 103 11.61 -1.70 14.73
N LEU A 104 11.03 -2.89 14.59
CA LEU A 104 9.60 -3.14 14.71
C LEU A 104 9.34 -4.01 15.93
N GLU A 105 8.65 -3.47 16.93
CA GLU A 105 8.19 -4.24 18.10
C GLU A 105 7.04 -5.15 17.68
N SER A 106 7.17 -6.44 18.00
CA SER A 106 6.24 -7.50 17.58
C SER A 106 5.77 -8.31 18.79
N PRO A 107 4.85 -7.76 19.61
CA PRO A 107 4.31 -8.50 20.74
C PRO A 107 3.56 -9.75 20.26
N PRO A 108 3.56 -10.86 21.03
CA PRO A 108 2.86 -12.09 20.65
C PRO A 108 1.37 -11.86 20.36
N MET A 109 0.90 -12.30 19.18
CA MET A 109 -0.50 -12.16 18.80
C MET A 109 -1.35 -13.29 19.38
N ILE A 110 -2.53 -12.95 19.89
CA ILE A 110 -3.52 -13.91 20.40
C ILE A 110 -4.55 -14.21 19.30
N VAL A 111 -4.68 -15.47 18.90
CA VAL A 111 -5.67 -15.92 17.91
C VAL A 111 -7.03 -16.08 18.60
N VAL A 112 -8.03 -15.33 18.15
CA VAL A 112 -9.38 -15.28 18.78
C VAL A 112 -10.45 -16.07 18.03
N GLY A 113 -10.16 -16.51 16.81
CA GLY A 113 -11.09 -17.20 15.95
C GLY A 113 -10.58 -17.35 14.52
N PHE A 114 -11.38 -17.98 13.67
CA PHE A 114 -11.11 -18.15 12.25
C PHE A 114 -12.34 -17.81 11.41
N VAL A 115 -12.10 -17.49 10.13
CA VAL A 115 -13.15 -17.17 9.16
C VAL A 115 -12.97 -18.07 7.95
N GLY A 116 -14.01 -18.83 7.63
CA GLY A 116 -14.05 -19.61 6.39
C GLY A 116 -14.53 -18.76 5.22
N TYR A 117 -13.83 -18.82 4.10
CA TYR A 117 -14.23 -18.19 2.84
C TYR A 117 -14.68 -19.24 1.83
N VAL A 118 -15.67 -18.90 1.02
CA VAL A 118 -16.14 -19.71 -0.10
C VAL A 118 -16.08 -18.89 -1.37
N GLU A 119 -15.63 -19.54 -2.44
CA GLU A 119 -15.63 -18.98 -3.78
C GLU A 119 -17.06 -18.92 -4.32
N THR A 120 -17.47 -17.72 -4.72
CA THR A 120 -18.73 -17.50 -5.42
C THR A 120 -18.44 -16.88 -6.79
N PRO A 121 -19.37 -16.94 -7.76
CA PRO A 121 -19.17 -16.30 -9.07
C PRO A 121 -18.87 -14.79 -9.01
N ARG A 122 -19.18 -14.13 -7.87
CA ARG A 122 -18.91 -12.71 -7.62
C ARG A 122 -17.64 -12.46 -6.80
N GLY A 123 -16.86 -13.50 -6.51
CA GLY A 123 -15.65 -13.46 -5.69
C GLY A 123 -15.78 -14.21 -4.35
N LEU A 124 -14.82 -13.97 -3.45
CA LEU A 124 -14.76 -14.63 -2.14
C LEU A 124 -15.79 -14.04 -1.18
N ARG A 125 -16.59 -14.90 -0.56
CA ARG A 125 -17.56 -14.53 0.48
C ARG A 125 -17.22 -15.21 1.80
N ALA A 126 -17.28 -14.46 2.90
CA ALA A 126 -17.18 -15.04 4.23
C ALA A 126 -18.41 -15.92 4.51
N LEU A 127 -18.19 -17.19 4.79
CA LEU A 127 -19.24 -18.15 5.12
C LEU A 127 -19.68 -17.95 6.58
N THR A 128 -18.76 -18.20 7.51
CA THR A 128 -19.00 -18.12 8.95
C THR A 128 -17.71 -17.74 9.68
N SER A 129 -17.85 -17.03 10.79
CA SER A 129 -16.75 -16.74 11.73
C SER A 129 -16.95 -17.55 13.01
N VAL A 130 -15.96 -18.37 13.33
CA VAL A 130 -15.94 -19.18 14.56
C VAL A 130 -15.02 -18.50 15.55
N TRP A 131 -15.51 -18.31 16.78
CA TRP A 131 -14.79 -17.61 17.85
C TRP A 131 -14.34 -18.60 18.93
N ALA A 132 -13.25 -18.26 19.63
CA ALA A 132 -12.81 -19.00 20.80
C ALA A 132 -13.87 -18.95 21.92
N GLY A 133 -13.89 -19.98 22.77
CA GLY A 133 -14.82 -20.02 23.92
C GLY A 133 -14.52 -18.94 24.97
N HIS A 134 -13.25 -18.58 25.14
CA HIS A 134 -12.81 -17.54 26.06
C HIS A 134 -12.11 -16.43 25.28
N LEU A 135 -12.61 -15.19 25.40
CA LEU A 135 -12.02 -14.00 24.78
C LEU A 135 -11.50 -13.07 25.88
N SER A 136 -10.29 -12.55 25.71
CA SER A 136 -9.70 -11.53 26.57
C SER A 136 -10.49 -10.22 26.53
N GLU A 137 -10.42 -9.44 27.61
CA GLU A 137 -11.09 -8.14 27.71
C GLU A 137 -10.54 -7.12 26.71
N GLU A 138 -9.24 -7.19 26.42
CA GLU A 138 -8.58 -6.35 25.42
C GLU A 138 -9.20 -6.51 24.03
N CYS A 139 -9.55 -7.74 23.66
CA CYS A 139 -10.26 -8.02 22.41
C CYS A 139 -11.69 -7.45 22.45
N LYS A 140 -12.40 -7.63 23.57
CA LYS A 140 -13.76 -7.09 23.76
C LYS A 140 -13.80 -5.56 23.68
N ARG A 141 -12.73 -4.88 24.10
CA ARG A 141 -12.58 -3.42 24.01
C ARG A 141 -12.75 -2.89 22.59
N ARG A 142 -12.40 -3.69 21.57
CA ARG A 142 -12.54 -3.29 20.16
C ARG A 142 -13.99 -3.05 19.72
N PHE A 143 -14.96 -3.66 20.39
CA PHE A 143 -16.40 -3.56 20.04
C PHE A 143 -17.09 -2.33 20.64
N TYR A 144 -16.40 -1.58 21.50
CA TYR A 144 -16.96 -0.41 22.18
C TYR A 144 -16.12 0.83 21.88
N LYS A 145 -16.80 1.96 21.65
CA LYS A 145 -16.13 3.26 21.55
C LYS A 145 -15.67 3.74 22.93
N THR A 146 -16.53 3.61 23.94
CA THR A 146 -16.25 3.97 25.33
C THR A 146 -16.42 2.72 26.20
N TRP A 147 -15.31 2.11 26.60
CA TRP A 147 -15.32 0.83 27.32
C TRP A 147 -15.81 0.94 28.77
N HIS A 148 -15.25 1.88 29.53
CA HIS A 148 -15.49 2.02 30.98
C HIS A 148 -16.93 2.39 31.33
N THR A 149 -17.62 3.13 30.46
CA THR A 149 -19.04 3.50 30.64
C THR A 149 -20.00 2.41 30.14
N SER A 150 -19.51 1.42 29.40
CA SER A 150 -20.35 0.40 28.79
C SER A 150 -20.68 -0.73 29.78
N LYS A 151 -21.77 -1.45 29.53
CA LYS A 151 -22.14 -2.67 30.28
C LYS A 151 -21.32 -3.92 29.87
N GLN A 152 -20.38 -3.79 28.93
CA GLN A 152 -19.43 -4.83 28.51
C GLN A 152 -20.05 -6.21 28.19
N LYS A 153 -21.26 -6.24 27.60
CA LYS A 153 -22.02 -7.48 27.33
C LYS A 153 -21.59 -8.26 26.08
N ALA A 154 -20.54 -7.85 25.37
CA ALA A 154 -20.05 -8.52 24.17
C ALA A 154 -19.69 -9.98 24.45
N PHE A 155 -20.07 -10.89 23.55
CA PHE A 155 -19.84 -12.34 23.62
C PHE A 155 -20.47 -13.12 24.79
N THR A 156 -21.19 -12.48 25.70
CA THR A 156 -21.83 -13.16 26.86
C THR A 156 -22.75 -14.32 26.45
N LYS A 157 -23.60 -14.14 25.43
CA LYS A 157 -24.46 -15.21 24.90
C LYS A 157 -23.66 -16.33 24.23
N TYR A 158 -22.59 -15.98 23.53
CA TYR A 158 -21.73 -16.94 22.83
C TYR A 158 -21.03 -17.86 23.83
N GLN A 159 -20.48 -17.28 24.91
CA GLN A 159 -19.83 -18.03 25.99
C GLN A 159 -20.83 -18.95 26.71
N LYS A 160 -22.04 -18.47 27.00
CA LYS A 160 -23.12 -19.29 27.59
C LYS A 160 -23.53 -20.47 26.71
N ARG A 161 -23.52 -20.30 25.39
CA ARG A 161 -23.83 -21.40 24.45
C ARG A 161 -22.69 -22.42 24.40
N GLN A 162 -21.45 -21.95 24.32
CA GLN A 162 -20.24 -22.78 24.34
C GLN A 162 -20.13 -23.61 25.62
N SER A 163 -20.41 -23.02 26.79
CA SER A 163 -20.36 -23.74 28.07
C SER A 163 -21.40 -24.85 28.17
N LYS A 164 -22.60 -24.64 27.61
CA LYS A 164 -23.66 -25.66 27.56
C LYS A 164 -23.32 -26.82 26.63
N GLN A 165 -22.70 -26.54 25.48
CA GLN A 165 -22.30 -27.56 24.51
C GLN A 165 -21.12 -28.42 24.98
N LYS A 166 -20.25 -27.93 25.88
CA LYS A 166 -19.13 -28.71 26.44
C LYS A 166 -19.54 -29.68 27.56
N GLN A 167 -20.76 -29.59 28.08
CA GLN A 167 -21.26 -30.42 29.19
C GLN A 167 -22.08 -31.63 28.71
N GLN A 168 -22.30 -31.76 27.40
CA GLN A 168 -22.82 -32.96 26.74
C GLN A 168 -21.66 -33.71 26.09
#